data_AF-A0A482Z3S5-F1
#
_entry.id   AF-A0A482Z3S5-F1
#
_cell.length_a   1.000
_cell.length_b   1.000
_cell.length_c   1.000
_cell.angle_alpha   90.00
_cell.angle_beta   90.00
_cell.angle_gamma   90.00
#
_symmetry.space_group_name_H-M   'P 1'
#
loop_
_entity.id
_entity.type
_entity.pdbx_description
1 polymer ?
#
loop_
_entity_poly.entity_id
_entity_poly.type
_entity_poly.pdbx_seq_one_letter_code
_entity_poly.pdbx_strand_id
1 'polypeptide(L)'
;MPGGTVYTRYSKVVLVWAVAFYVSLVVFNNLADYGSNYEFVAHVLRMDTVFLHNRDSWRAIDTHFVYHAAYFLIIFVEALIAVLCWLGGFIALGGEWFLMWQSKIWNGQQAAFRLLVILGFTLLYLTQPDGVDQA
;
A
#
# COMPACT_ATOMS: atom_id res chain seq x y z
N MET A 1 14.19 -25.53 9.74
CA MET A 1 14.05 -24.72 8.51
C MET A 1 15.22 -23.75 8.48
N PRO A 2 16.06 -23.72 7.42
CA PRO A 2 17.23 -22.85 7.38
C PRO A 2 16.77 -21.39 7.32
N GLY A 3 17.17 -20.59 8.32
CA GLY A 3 16.61 -19.26 8.61
C GLY A 3 16.61 -18.26 7.44
N GLY A 4 17.47 -18.43 6.43
CA GLY A 4 17.55 -17.54 5.27
C GLY A 4 16.27 -17.43 4.43
N THR A 5 15.39 -18.45 4.46
CA THR A 5 14.16 -18.45 3.66
C THR A 5 13.08 -17.53 4.25
N VAL A 6 13.01 -17.42 5.58
CA VAL A 6 11.96 -16.66 6.28
C VAL A 6 12.15 -15.16 6.10
N TYR A 7 13.38 -14.66 6.26
CA TYR A 7 13.70 -13.24 6.03
C TYR A 7 13.35 -12.82 4.61
N THR A 8 13.68 -13.64 3.61
CA THR A 8 13.37 -13.36 2.20
C THR A 8 11.86 -13.25 1.95
N ARG A 9 11.04 -14.07 2.62
CA ARG A 9 9.58 -14.02 2.48
C ARG A 9 9.00 -12.76 3.09
N TYR A 10 9.39 -12.42 4.32
CA TYR A 10 8.98 -11.16 4.94
C TYR A 10 9.42 -9.93 4.14
N SER A 11 10.65 -9.92 3.61
CA SER A 11 11.12 -8.84 2.74
C SER A 11 10.24 -8.66 1.50
N LYS A 12 9.77 -9.75 0.89
CA LYS A 12 8.83 -9.68 -0.24
C LYS A 12 7.46 -9.12 0.16
N VAL A 13 6.93 -9.53 1.31
CA VAL A 13 5.65 -9.00 1.82
C VAL A 13 5.75 -7.49 2.08
N VAL A 14 6.82 -7.05 2.75
CA VAL A 14 7.09 -5.64 3.02
C VAL A 14 7.27 -4.85 1.72
N LEU A 15 7.97 -5.41 0.72
CA LEU A 15 8.14 -4.77 -0.58
C LEU A 15 6.78 -4.59 -1.29
N VAL A 16 5.91 -5.60 -1.27
CA VAL A 16 4.56 -5.50 -1.86
C VAL A 16 3.73 -4.41 -1.17
N TRP A 17 3.82 -4.27 0.16
CA TRP A 17 3.17 -3.18 0.89
C TRP A 17 3.75 -1.80 0.57
N ALA A 18 5.08 -1.69 0.46
CA ALA A 18 5.72 -0.43 0.06
C ALA A 18 5.26 0.01 -1.34
N VAL A 19 5.17 -0.94 -2.29
CA VAL A 19 4.62 -0.69 -3.63
C VAL A 19 3.14 -0.31 -3.56
N ALA A 20 2.31 -1.04 -2.78
CA ALA A 20 0.89 -0.73 -2.62
C ALA A 20 0.68 0.70 -2.10
N PHE A 21 1.46 1.09 -1.09
CA PHE A 21 1.45 2.43 -0.52
C PHE A 21 1.88 3.49 -1.52
N TYR A 22 3.01 3.28 -2.21
CA TYR A 22 3.50 4.19 -3.24
C TYR A 22 2.47 4.40 -4.35
N VAL A 23 1.89 3.33 -4.91
CA VAL A 23 0.90 3.46 -5.98
C VAL A 23 -0.39 4.11 -5.47
N SER A 24 -0.78 3.88 -4.21
CA SER A 24 -1.90 4.61 -3.59
C SER A 24 -1.64 6.12 -3.54
N LEU A 25 -0.40 6.54 -3.27
CA LEU A 25 -0.02 7.95 -3.32
C LEU A 25 -0.02 8.51 -4.75
N VAL A 26 0.37 7.72 -5.75
CA VAL A 26 0.27 8.12 -7.17
C VAL A 26 -1.19 8.37 -7.55
N VAL A 27 -2.09 7.45 -7.20
CA VAL A 27 -3.54 7.61 -7.42
C VAL A 27 -4.06 8.84 -6.69
N PHE A 28 -3.68 9.02 -5.41
CA PHE A 28 -4.06 10.19 -4.63
C PHE A 28 -3.58 11.49 -5.29
N ASN A 29 -2.34 11.55 -5.75
CA ASN A 29 -1.78 12.70 -6.45
C ASN A 29 -2.56 13.02 -7.72
N ASN A 30 -2.87 12.00 -8.53
CA ASN A 30 -3.64 12.16 -9.76
C ASN A 30 -5.08 12.61 -9.50
N LEU A 31 -5.69 12.24 -8.37
CA LEU A 31 -7.01 12.69 -7.99
C LEU A 31 -7.00 14.09 -7.34
N ALA A 32 -6.02 14.37 -6.48
CA ALA A 32 -5.91 15.61 -5.73
C ALA A 32 -5.51 16.80 -6.62
N ASP A 33 -4.59 16.58 -7.55
CA ASP A 33 -4.19 17.57 -8.56
C ASP A 33 -4.60 17.10 -9.96
N TYR A 34 -5.89 16.87 -10.14
CA TYR A 34 -6.45 16.36 -11.40
C TYR A 34 -6.17 17.32 -12.56
N GLY A 35 -6.32 18.64 -12.34
CA GLY A 35 -6.21 19.63 -13.41
C GLY A 35 -4.81 19.71 -14.02
N SER A 36 -3.78 19.78 -13.18
CA SER A 36 -2.39 19.85 -13.63
C SER A 36 -1.96 18.57 -14.35
N ASN A 37 -2.25 17.42 -13.75
CA ASN A 37 -1.87 16.11 -14.29
C ASN A 37 -2.64 15.76 -15.58
N TYR A 38 -3.90 16.17 -15.70
CA TYR A 38 -4.68 16.05 -16.93
C TYR A 38 -4.04 16.85 -18.08
N GLU A 39 -3.65 18.12 -17.83
CA GLU A 39 -3.04 18.96 -18.86
C GLU A 39 -1.70 18.39 -19.34
N PHE A 40 -0.91 17.78 -18.44
CA PHE A 40 0.31 17.07 -18.85
C PHE A 40 0.01 15.94 -19.85
N VAL A 41 -1.01 15.12 -19.60
CA VAL A 41 -1.41 14.04 -20.52
C VAL A 41 -1.97 14.59 -21.83
N ALA A 42 -2.80 15.64 -21.77
CA ALA A 42 -3.32 16.30 -22.96
C ALA A 42 -2.18 16.85 -23.84
N HIS A 43 -1.18 17.45 -23.21
CA HIS A 43 0.02 17.99 -23.87
C HIS A 43 0.84 16.89 -24.59
N VAL A 44 1.02 15.73 -23.93
CA VAL A 44 1.68 14.57 -24.54
C VAL A 44 0.89 14.04 -25.75
N LEU A 45 -0.44 13.99 -25.67
CA LEU A 45 -1.29 13.48 -26.74
C LEU A 45 -1.45 14.46 -27.92
N ARG A 46 -1.44 15.76 -27.64
CA ARG A 46 -1.52 16.81 -28.67
C ARG A 46 -0.13 17.18 -29.23
N MET A 47 0.95 16.69 -28.62
CA MET A 47 2.34 16.81 -29.06
C MET A 47 2.79 18.26 -29.35
N ASP A 48 2.18 19.24 -28.70
CA ASP A 48 2.35 20.67 -28.95
C ASP A 48 3.66 21.25 -28.38
N THR A 49 4.44 20.49 -27.62
CA THR A 49 5.79 20.89 -27.17
C THR A 49 6.95 20.38 -27.99
N VAL A 50 6.73 19.49 -28.96
CA VAL A 50 7.83 18.88 -29.72
C VAL A 50 8.33 19.86 -30.79
N PHE A 51 9.24 20.77 -30.39
CA PHE A 51 10.02 21.76 -31.17
C PHE A 51 9.33 22.55 -32.31
N LEU A 52 9.48 23.88 -32.26
CA LEU A 52 9.00 24.80 -33.29
C LEU A 52 9.56 24.43 -34.68
N HIS A 53 8.63 24.16 -35.61
CA HIS A 53 8.84 23.97 -37.04
C HIS A 53 9.34 22.59 -37.50
N ASN A 54 8.55 21.52 -37.34
CA ASN A 54 8.59 20.35 -38.25
C ASN A 54 7.27 19.52 -38.26
N ARG A 55 7.02 18.88 -39.40
CA ARG A 55 5.78 18.25 -39.90
C ARG A 55 5.35 16.93 -39.20
N ASP A 56 5.68 16.73 -37.93
CA ASP A 56 5.51 15.44 -37.25
C ASP A 56 4.28 15.36 -36.32
N SER A 57 3.43 16.39 -36.30
CA SER A 57 2.14 16.40 -35.57
C SER A 57 1.05 15.54 -36.23
N TRP A 58 1.34 14.77 -37.27
CA TRP A 58 0.30 14.00 -37.97
C TRP A 58 -0.34 12.89 -37.12
N ARG A 59 0.29 12.52 -35.99
CA ARG A 59 -0.25 11.60 -34.97
C ARG A 59 -0.91 12.31 -33.79
N ALA A 60 -0.90 13.64 -33.77
CA ALA A 60 -1.53 14.41 -32.70
C ALA A 60 -3.04 14.11 -32.67
N ILE A 61 -3.57 13.95 -31.46
CA ILE A 61 -4.98 13.71 -31.26
C ILE A 61 -5.54 14.98 -30.63
N ASP A 62 -6.44 15.69 -31.31
CA ASP A 62 -7.01 16.97 -30.85
C ASP A 62 -8.39 16.83 -30.17
N THR A 63 -8.83 15.60 -29.91
CA THR A 63 -10.16 15.34 -29.38
C THR A 63 -10.18 15.33 -27.85
N HIS A 64 -10.87 16.29 -27.25
CA HIS A 64 -11.01 16.43 -25.78
C HIS A 64 -11.52 15.16 -25.07
N PHE A 65 -12.36 14.36 -25.76
CA PHE A 65 -12.85 13.09 -25.23
C PHE A 65 -11.72 12.07 -25.04
N VAL A 66 -10.75 12.01 -25.97
CA VAL A 66 -9.65 11.04 -25.89
C VAL A 66 -8.71 11.36 -24.73
N TYR A 67 -8.48 12.63 -24.41
CA TYR A 67 -7.68 13.02 -23.25
C TYR A 67 -8.30 12.53 -21.94
N HIS A 68 -9.61 12.74 -21.78
CA HIS A 68 -10.33 12.30 -20.58
C HIS A 68 -10.36 10.77 -20.48
N ALA A 69 -10.61 10.08 -21.59
CA ALA A 69 -10.63 8.63 -21.62
C ALA A 69 -9.24 8.03 -21.30
N ALA A 70 -8.17 8.59 -21.86
CA ALA A 70 -6.80 8.17 -21.60
C ALA A 70 -6.41 8.43 -20.14
N TYR A 71 -6.71 9.62 -19.62
CA TYR A 71 -6.37 9.96 -18.25
C TYR A 71 -7.16 9.14 -17.22
N PHE A 72 -8.45 8.91 -17.47
CA PHE A 72 -9.26 8.01 -16.66
C PHE A 72 -8.69 6.59 -16.67
N LEU A 73 -8.26 6.08 -17.82
CA LEU A 73 -7.67 4.75 -17.94
C LEU A 73 -6.35 4.64 -17.15
N ILE A 74 -5.53 5.68 -17.13
CA ILE A 74 -4.30 5.75 -16.32
C ILE A 74 -4.65 5.61 -14.83
N ILE A 75 -5.51 6.49 -14.31
CA ILE A 75 -5.92 6.46 -12.90
C ILE A 75 -6.57 5.12 -12.54
N PHE A 76 -7.39 4.58 -13.43
CA PHE A 76 -8.05 3.30 -13.23
C PHE A 76 -7.04 2.15 -13.09
N VAL A 77 -6.05 2.08 -13.97
CA VAL A 77 -5.00 1.05 -13.92
C VAL A 77 -4.14 1.21 -12.66
N GLU A 78 -3.76 2.44 -12.30
CA GLU A 78 -3.03 2.71 -11.06
C GLU A 78 -3.83 2.27 -9.83
N ALA A 79 -5.12 2.60 -9.76
CA ALA A 79 -6.01 2.19 -8.68
C ALA A 79 -6.17 0.67 -8.62
N LEU A 80 -6.30 0.00 -9.78
CA LEU A 80 -6.37 -1.45 -9.85
C LEU A 80 -5.08 -2.09 -9.32
N ILE A 81 -3.91 -1.58 -9.71
CA ILE A 81 -2.61 -2.06 -9.20
C ILE A 81 -2.53 -1.88 -7.68
N ALA A 82 -2.90 -0.70 -7.16
CA ALA A 82 -2.91 -0.44 -5.72
C ALA A 82 -3.79 -1.44 -4.96
N VAL A 83 -5.03 -1.67 -5.44
CA VAL A 83 -5.97 -2.61 -4.83
C VAL A 83 -5.43 -4.04 -4.86
N LEU A 84 -4.90 -4.49 -6.01
CA LEU A 84 -4.33 -5.83 -6.14
C LEU A 84 -3.09 -6.03 -5.24
N CYS A 85 -2.22 -5.03 -5.12
CA CYS A 85 -1.07 -5.08 -4.24
C CYS A 85 -1.46 -5.10 -2.75
N TRP A 86 -2.46 -4.30 -2.35
CA TRP A 86 -2.99 -4.36 -0.97
C TRP A 86 -3.58 -5.73 -0.67
N LEU A 87 -4.45 -6.23 -1.55
CA LEU A 87 -5.08 -7.55 -1.39
C LEU A 87 -4.02 -8.66 -1.30
N GLY A 88 -3.08 -8.70 -2.25
CA GLY A 88 -2.00 -9.67 -2.27
C GLY A 88 -1.10 -9.58 -1.03
N GLY A 89 -0.79 -8.36 -0.58
CA GLY A 89 0.01 -8.11 0.61
C GLY A 89 -0.67 -8.61 1.89
N PHE A 90 -1.96 -8.35 2.07
CA PHE A 90 -2.73 -8.85 3.22
C PHE A 90 -2.85 -10.38 3.22
N ILE A 91 -3.13 -10.98 2.06
CA ILE A 91 -3.17 -12.44 1.92
C ILE A 91 -1.82 -13.06 2.26
N ALA A 92 -0.72 -12.50 1.76
CA ALA A 92 0.61 -13.01 2.02
C ALA A 92 0.97 -12.91 3.51
N LEU A 93 0.72 -11.76 4.15
CA LEU A 93 0.94 -11.58 5.59
C LEU A 93 0.14 -12.58 6.43
N GLY A 94 -1.15 -12.76 6.09
CA GLY A 94 -2.01 -13.74 6.75
C GLY A 94 -1.52 -15.18 6.58
N GLY A 95 -1.02 -15.52 5.38
CA GLY A 95 -0.41 -16.81 5.10
C GLY A 95 0.85 -17.07 5.93
N GLU A 96 1.76 -16.09 6.04
CA GLU A 96 2.95 -16.20 6.90
C GLU A 96 2.58 -16.38 8.37
N TRP A 97 1.62 -15.59 8.87
CA TRP A 97 1.12 -15.70 10.24
C TRP A 97 0.51 -17.08 10.52
N PHE A 98 -0.32 -17.58 9.62
CA PHE A 98 -0.94 -18.90 9.76
C PHE A 98 0.09 -20.03 9.78
N LEU A 99 1.10 -19.96 8.89
CA LEU A 99 2.20 -20.92 8.86
C LEU A 99 3.05 -20.87 10.14
N MET A 100 3.27 -19.68 10.70
CA MET A 100 3.89 -19.53 12.02
C MET A 100 3.04 -20.22 13.11
N TRP A 101 1.75 -19.97 13.14
CA TRP A 101 0.86 -20.58 14.14
C TRP A 101 0.83 -22.12 14.07
N GLN A 102 0.88 -22.71 12.87
CA GLN A 102 0.94 -24.18 12.70
C GLN A 102 2.34 -24.79 12.91
N SER A 103 3.40 -23.97 12.88
CA SER A 103 4.77 -24.48 12.96
C SER A 103 5.08 -25.05 14.34
N LYS A 104 5.78 -26.20 14.39
CA LYS A 104 6.29 -26.76 15.66
C LYS A 104 7.59 -26.09 16.13
N ILE A 105 8.32 -25.46 15.20
CA ILE A 105 9.65 -24.88 15.46
C ILE A 105 9.53 -23.38 15.75
N TRP A 106 8.58 -22.71 15.11
CA TRP A 106 8.38 -21.27 15.21
C TRP A 106 6.92 -20.98 15.56
N ASN A 107 6.52 -21.34 16.78
CA ASN A 107 5.15 -21.12 17.27
C ASN A 107 5.10 -19.97 18.28
N GLY A 108 4.29 -18.94 17.99
CA GLY A 108 4.12 -17.79 18.88
C GLY A 108 3.22 -18.04 20.09
N GLN A 109 2.52 -19.17 20.18
CA GLN A 109 1.46 -19.40 21.17
C GLN A 109 1.97 -19.31 22.61
N GLN A 110 3.13 -19.90 22.91
CA GLN A 110 3.68 -19.86 24.27
C GLN A 110 4.19 -18.46 24.65
N ALA A 111 4.74 -17.71 23.68
CA ALA A 111 5.13 -16.32 23.88
C ALA A 111 3.91 -15.41 24.12
N ALA A 112 2.84 -15.60 23.33
CA ALA A 112 1.57 -14.88 23.48
C ALA A 112 0.94 -15.14 24.85
N PHE A 113 0.94 -16.40 25.33
CA PHE A 113 0.44 -16.73 26.66
C PHE A 113 1.19 -15.98 27.77
N ARG A 114 2.53 -15.94 27.70
CA ARG A 114 3.35 -15.19 28.68
C ARG A 114 3.03 -13.69 28.67
N LEU A 115 2.90 -13.11 27.47
CA LEU A 115 2.56 -11.69 27.29
C LEU A 115 1.19 -11.36 27.88
N LEU A 116 0.20 -12.22 27.60
CA LEU A 116 -1.17 -12.07 28.11
C LEU A 116 -1.20 -12.13 29.63
N VAL A 117 -0.48 -13.08 30.25
CA VAL A 117 -0.43 -13.20 31.71
C VAL A 117 0.21 -11.97 32.34
N ILE A 118 1.33 -11.48 31.81
CA ILE A 118 2.01 -10.27 32.33
C ILE A 118 1.10 -9.04 32.18
N LEU A 119 0.53 -8.82 31.00
CA LEU A 119 -0.40 -7.71 30.76
C LEU A 119 -1.63 -7.81 31.66
N GLY A 120 -2.18 -9.00 31.86
CA GLY A 120 -3.32 -9.25 32.73
C GLY A 120 -3.04 -8.88 34.18
N PHE A 121 -1.89 -9.29 34.73
CA PHE A 121 -1.49 -8.90 36.09
C PHE A 121 -1.25 -7.39 36.22
N THR A 122 -0.60 -6.76 35.25
CA THR A 122 -0.39 -5.32 35.24
C THR A 122 -1.72 -4.55 35.21
N LEU A 123 -2.67 -4.97 34.35
CA LEU A 123 -3.98 -4.35 34.29
C LEU A 123 -4.76 -4.53 35.60
N LEU A 124 -4.74 -5.74 36.19
CA LEU A 124 -5.37 -6.00 37.49
C LEU A 124 -4.83 -5.10 38.59
N TYR A 125 -3.51 -4.87 38.61
CA TYR A 125 -2.85 -3.95 39.53
C TYR A 125 -3.29 -2.50 39.28
N LEU A 126 -3.31 -2.06 38.02
CA LEU A 126 -3.72 -0.69 37.65
C LEU A 126 -5.20 -0.41 37.93
N THR A 127 -6.05 -1.43 37.95
CA THR A 127 -7.47 -1.27 38.29
C THR A 127 -7.77 -1.31 39.77
N GLN A 128 -6.79 -1.57 40.64
CA GLN A 128 -7.01 -1.43 42.08
C GLN A 128 -7.34 0.04 42.37
N PRO A 129 -8.44 0.34 43.06
CA PRO A 129 -8.77 1.72 43.40
C PRO A 129 -7.65 2.33 44.24
N ASP A 130 -7.22 3.54 43.88
CA ASP A 130 -6.32 4.32 44.72
C ASP A 130 -7.00 4.43 46.08
N GLY A 131 -6.33 3.93 47.13
CA GLY A 131 -6.78 4.14 48.49
C GLY A 131 -6.86 5.63 48.70
N VAL A 132 -8.07 6.19 48.68
CA VAL A 132 -8.30 7.56 49.11
C VAL A 132 -7.76 7.61 50.53
N ASP A 133 -6.66 8.34 50.73
CA ASP A 133 -6.11 8.60 52.05
C ASP A 133 -7.28 9.05 52.93
N GLN A 134 -7.69 8.15 53.82
CA GLN A 134 -8.70 8.42 54.84
C GLN A 134 -8.05 9.39 55.82
N ALA A 135 -8.15 10.68 55.53
CA ALA A 135 -7.86 11.78 56.45
C ALA A 135 -8.95 11.90 57.53
#